data_AF-A0A9E4CK26-F1
#
_entry.id   AF-A0A9E4CK26-F1
#
_cell.length_a   1.000
_cell.length_b   1.000
_cell.length_c   1.000
_cell.angle_alpha   90.00
_cell.angle_beta   90.00
_cell.angle_gamma   90.00
#
_symmetry.space_group_name_H-M   'P 1'
#
loop_
_entity.id
_entity.type
_entity.pdbx_description
1 polymer ?
#
loop_
_entity_poly.entity_id
_entity_poly.type
_entity_poly.pdbx_seq_one_letter_code
_entity_poly.pdbx_strand_id
1 'polypeptide(L)'
;MAIKTLFEQPLSVINLGLSEFRAGLTQASVPVVQVDWRPAAAVSDEARRAIGANREKIANANRKAAEIILQGMPVLTGMARAREVIPGMEEGLFLHAGPPVTWERMCGPMRGAVIGGLLYEGRAKSVAEAEKLAASGEIALAPCHEHQAVGPMAGIITPSMPVFIVENEAYGNRAFCTLNEGLGRVLRYGAYGTEVIEKLSWMEGTLFPVLQRALQDAGRIDLKHLIAQALHMGDEVHNRNRAATSLFYRTLAPAIAGSGFDTAAIKSVLDFINGNDHFFLNLSMPAAKATLDAAR
;
A
#
# COMPACT_ATOMS: atom_id res chain seq x y z
N MET A 1 -28.64 -14.66 -25.79
CA MET A 1 -28.66 -15.97 -25.12
C MET A 1 -28.77 -15.73 -23.62
N ALA A 2 -29.70 -16.38 -22.94
CA ALA A 2 -29.74 -16.33 -21.48
C ALA A 2 -28.52 -17.09 -20.92
N ILE A 3 -27.88 -16.60 -19.86
CA ILE A 3 -26.69 -17.24 -19.24
C ILE A 3 -26.90 -18.74 -18.95
N LYS A 4 -28.14 -19.17 -18.70
CA LYS A 4 -28.49 -20.57 -18.38
C LYS A 4 -28.26 -21.53 -19.55
N THR A 5 -28.53 -21.11 -20.80
CA THR A 5 -28.37 -22.00 -21.97
C THR A 5 -26.91 -22.25 -22.36
N LEU A 6 -25.97 -21.45 -21.84
CA LEU A 6 -24.53 -21.60 -22.13
C LEU A 6 -23.95 -22.87 -21.50
N PHE A 7 -24.45 -23.27 -20.32
CA PHE A 7 -23.99 -24.46 -19.60
C PHE A 7 -24.68 -25.75 -20.03
N GLU A 8 -25.71 -25.63 -20.89
CA GLU A 8 -26.48 -26.76 -21.42
C GLU A 8 -25.96 -27.21 -22.80
N GLN A 9 -24.89 -26.57 -23.30
CA GLN A 9 -24.34 -26.81 -24.64
C GLN A 9 -22.85 -27.12 -24.57
N PRO A 10 -22.30 -27.84 -25.57
CA PRO A 10 -20.85 -28.03 -25.70
C PRO A 10 -20.12 -26.68 -25.73
N LEU A 11 -19.17 -26.48 -24.82
CA LEU A 11 -18.37 -25.26 -24.75
C LEU A 11 -17.29 -25.25 -25.82
N SER A 12 -17.16 -24.14 -26.53
CA SER A 12 -16.02 -23.84 -27.40
C SER A 12 -15.26 -22.66 -26.79
N VAL A 13 -14.03 -22.91 -26.32
CA VAL A 13 -13.29 -21.95 -25.49
C VAL A 13 -12.13 -21.32 -26.27
N ILE A 14 -11.99 -20.00 -26.15
CA ILE A 14 -10.79 -19.27 -26.58
C ILE A 14 -10.01 -18.90 -25.31
N ASN A 15 -8.85 -19.52 -25.11
CA ASN A 15 -7.99 -19.20 -23.97
C ASN A 15 -7.02 -18.07 -24.33
N LEU A 16 -7.00 -17.02 -23.50
CA LEU A 16 -6.03 -15.92 -23.57
C LEU A 16 -5.21 -15.89 -22.29
N GLY A 17 -3.89 -15.72 -22.40
CA GLY A 17 -2.98 -15.69 -21.25
C GLY A 17 -2.34 -17.05 -20.98
N LEU A 18 -2.34 -17.49 -19.72
CA LEU A 18 -1.62 -18.68 -19.25
C LEU A 18 -2.06 -19.96 -19.98
N SER A 19 -1.07 -20.70 -20.48
CA SER A 19 -1.28 -21.93 -21.24
C SER A 19 -1.83 -23.10 -20.40
N GLU A 20 -1.66 -23.01 -19.09
CA GLU A 20 -2.05 -23.99 -18.08
C GLU A 20 -3.58 -24.15 -18.01
N PHE A 21 -4.34 -23.09 -18.28
CA PHE A 21 -5.80 -23.19 -18.36
C PHE A 21 -6.27 -24.00 -19.58
N ARG A 22 -5.56 -23.90 -20.71
CA ARG A 22 -5.80 -24.80 -21.84
C ARG A 22 -5.52 -26.25 -21.48
N ALA A 23 -4.50 -26.54 -20.69
CA ALA A 23 -4.16 -27.91 -20.31
C ALA A 23 -5.32 -28.59 -19.55
N GLY A 24 -5.92 -27.89 -18.58
CA GLY A 24 -7.09 -28.38 -17.86
C GLY A 24 -8.30 -28.61 -18.76
N LEU A 25 -8.58 -27.68 -19.68
CA LEU A 25 -9.70 -27.80 -20.65
C LEU A 25 -9.48 -28.97 -21.62
N THR A 26 -8.24 -29.17 -22.07
CA THR A 26 -7.88 -30.30 -22.95
C THR A 26 -8.07 -31.64 -22.23
N GLN A 27 -7.66 -31.73 -20.96
CA GLN A 27 -7.85 -32.94 -20.14
C GLN A 27 -9.34 -33.27 -19.94
N ALA A 28 -10.19 -32.25 -19.85
CA ALA A 28 -11.64 -32.40 -19.78
C ALA A 28 -12.32 -32.65 -21.15
N SER A 29 -11.53 -32.87 -22.22
CA SER A 29 -12.03 -33.04 -23.60
C SER A 29 -12.87 -31.86 -24.11
N VAL A 30 -12.65 -30.65 -23.59
CA VAL A 30 -13.34 -29.43 -24.05
C VAL A 30 -12.60 -28.84 -25.25
N PRO A 31 -13.29 -28.55 -26.37
CA PRO A 31 -12.70 -27.83 -27.50
C PRO A 31 -12.16 -26.45 -27.07
N VAL A 32 -10.83 -26.28 -27.15
CA VAL A 32 -10.15 -25.04 -26.75
C VAL A 32 -9.07 -24.63 -27.76
N VAL A 33 -9.07 -23.34 -28.11
CA VAL A 33 -8.02 -22.70 -28.90
C VAL A 33 -7.18 -21.82 -27.98
N GLN A 34 -5.85 -22.01 -28.00
CA GLN A 34 -4.91 -21.08 -27.36
C GLN A 34 -4.65 -19.91 -28.29
N VAL A 35 -4.86 -18.69 -27.80
CA VAL A 35 -4.32 -17.50 -28.44
C VAL A 35 -2.93 -17.24 -27.84
N ASP A 36 -1.89 -17.19 -28.68
CA ASP A 36 -0.56 -16.67 -28.29
C ASP A 36 -0.64 -15.14 -28.21
N TRP A 37 -1.45 -14.66 -27.26
CA TRP A 37 -1.57 -13.25 -26.98
C TRP A 37 -0.40 -12.82 -26.10
N ARG A 38 0.27 -11.74 -26.50
CA ARG A 38 1.28 -11.07 -25.70
C ARG A 38 0.98 -9.57 -25.70
N PRO A 39 1.23 -8.86 -24.60
CA PRO A 39 1.16 -7.40 -24.60
C PRO A 39 2.05 -6.88 -25.74
N ALA A 40 1.55 -5.95 -26.55
CA ALA A 40 2.32 -5.32 -27.61
C ALA A 40 3.33 -4.33 -27.00
N ALA A 41 4.39 -4.85 -26.36
CA ALA A 41 5.59 -4.07 -26.12
C ALA A 41 6.44 -4.14 -27.40
N ALA A 42 6.07 -3.35 -28.41
CA ALA A 42 6.88 -3.21 -29.61
C ALA A 42 8.22 -2.55 -29.21
N VAL A 43 9.25 -3.38 -28.98
CA VAL A 43 10.61 -2.88 -28.77
C VAL A 43 11.17 -2.52 -30.14
N SER A 44 11.44 -1.24 -30.39
CA SER A 44 12.01 -0.78 -31.65
C SER A 44 13.35 -1.45 -31.92
N ASP A 45 13.71 -1.62 -33.19
CA ASP A 45 15.01 -2.20 -33.55
C ASP A 45 16.19 -1.35 -33.05
N GLU A 46 15.97 -0.04 -32.92
CA GLU A 46 16.91 0.87 -32.25
C GLU A 46 17.11 0.48 -30.78
N ALA A 47 16.04 0.29 -30.01
CA ALA A 47 16.13 -0.13 -28.62
C ALA A 47 16.79 -1.52 -28.50
N ARG A 48 16.49 -2.46 -29.41
CA ARG A 48 17.17 -3.78 -29.45
C ARG A 48 18.67 -3.65 -29.68
N ARG A 49 19.10 -2.81 -30.64
CA ARG A 49 20.52 -2.54 -30.89
C ARG A 49 21.18 -1.89 -29.68
N ALA A 50 20.53 -0.90 -29.05
CA ALA A 50 21.04 -0.25 -27.86
C ALA A 50 21.20 -1.22 -26.69
N ILE A 51 20.20 -2.08 -26.41
CA ILE A 51 20.27 -3.13 -25.39
C ILE A 51 21.39 -4.12 -25.72
N GLY A 52 21.49 -4.55 -26.97
CA GLY A 52 22.54 -5.47 -27.43
C GLY A 52 23.95 -4.91 -27.22
N ALA A 53 24.17 -3.66 -27.64
CA ALA A 53 25.45 -2.96 -27.50
C ALA A 53 25.84 -2.72 -26.02
N ASN A 54 24.86 -2.62 -25.12
CA ASN A 54 25.08 -2.36 -23.68
C ASN A 54 24.88 -3.61 -22.81
N ARG A 55 24.82 -4.82 -23.38
CA ARG A 55 24.42 -6.04 -22.67
C ARG A 55 25.19 -6.29 -21.38
N GLU A 56 26.52 -6.19 -21.40
CA GLU A 56 27.35 -6.43 -20.21
C GLU A 56 27.14 -5.35 -19.15
N LYS A 57 27.06 -4.07 -19.57
CA LYS A 57 26.77 -2.95 -18.67
C LYS A 57 25.42 -3.13 -17.97
N ILE A 58 24.39 -3.51 -18.73
CA ILE A 58 23.05 -3.81 -18.20
C ILE A 58 23.13 -4.99 -17.23
N ALA A 59 23.82 -6.08 -17.59
CA ALA A 59 23.94 -7.24 -16.72
C ALA A 59 24.65 -6.91 -15.39
N ASN A 60 25.70 -6.08 -15.44
CA ASN A 60 26.42 -5.64 -14.24
C ASN A 60 25.54 -4.75 -13.36
N ALA A 61 24.83 -3.78 -13.96
CA ALA A 61 23.90 -2.91 -13.24
C ALA A 61 22.76 -3.72 -12.58
N ASN A 62 22.18 -4.68 -13.30
CA ASN A 62 21.12 -5.54 -12.79
C ASN A 62 21.60 -6.41 -11.63
N ARG A 63 22.82 -6.99 -11.71
CA ARG A 63 23.39 -7.74 -10.59
C ARG A 63 23.58 -6.85 -9.37
N LYS A 64 24.03 -5.61 -9.55
CA LYS A 64 24.21 -4.68 -8.44
C LYS A 64 22.88 -4.28 -7.81
N ALA A 65 21.87 -3.95 -8.62
CA ALA A 65 20.54 -3.61 -8.13
C ALA A 65 19.90 -4.80 -7.38
N ALA A 66 20.00 -6.01 -7.92
CA ALA A 66 19.51 -7.22 -7.27
C ALA A 66 20.22 -7.50 -5.94
N GLU A 67 21.55 -7.33 -5.89
CA GLU A 67 22.33 -7.45 -4.65
C GLU A 67 21.80 -6.47 -3.59
N ILE A 68 21.59 -5.21 -3.96
CA ILE A 68 21.09 -4.17 -3.04
C ILE A 68 19.70 -4.54 -2.50
N ILE A 69 18.77 -4.94 -3.37
CA ILE A 69 17.42 -5.34 -2.98
C ILE A 69 17.47 -6.55 -2.03
N LEU A 70 18.29 -7.55 -2.34
CA LEU A 70 18.40 -8.77 -1.52
C LEU A 70 19.05 -8.50 -0.15
N GLN A 71 19.98 -7.54 -0.07
CA GLN A 71 20.64 -7.13 1.16
C GLN A 71 19.81 -6.16 2.02
N GLY A 72 18.75 -5.55 1.48
CA GLY A 72 17.91 -4.62 2.22
C GLY A 72 17.35 -5.21 3.52
N MET A 73 17.34 -4.40 4.58
CA MET A 73 16.91 -4.75 5.94
C MET A 73 15.85 -3.75 6.43
N PRO A 74 14.61 -3.81 5.91
CA PRO A 74 13.54 -2.93 6.35
C PRO A 74 13.09 -3.28 7.77
N VAL A 75 13.24 -2.33 8.68
CA VAL A 75 12.82 -2.42 10.08
C VAL A 75 11.81 -1.31 10.38
N LEU A 76 10.75 -1.65 11.12
CA LEU A 76 9.85 -0.65 11.69
C LEU A 76 10.51 -0.06 12.93
N THR A 77 10.72 1.25 12.95
CA THR A 77 11.44 1.96 14.01
C THR A 77 10.56 2.89 14.84
N GLY A 78 9.36 3.21 14.36
CA GLY A 78 8.43 4.05 15.10
C GLY A 78 7.27 4.57 14.26
N MET A 79 6.62 5.60 14.81
CA MET A 79 5.52 6.32 14.18
C MET A 79 5.60 7.81 14.50
N ALA A 80 5.11 8.63 13.58
CA ALA A 80 4.99 10.08 13.74
C ALA A 80 3.85 10.61 12.87
N ARG A 81 3.52 11.89 12.98
CA ARG A 81 2.62 12.54 12.01
C ARG A 81 3.38 12.74 10.69
N ALA A 82 2.67 12.66 9.56
CA ALA A 82 3.27 12.79 8.24
C ALA A 82 4.16 14.05 8.11
N ARG A 83 3.66 15.21 8.54
CA ARG A 83 4.39 16.50 8.50
C ARG A 83 5.71 16.54 9.27
N GLU A 84 5.91 15.63 10.22
CA GLU A 84 7.09 15.62 11.09
C GLU A 84 8.25 14.85 10.46
N VAL A 85 7.96 13.89 9.57
CA VAL A 85 8.95 12.90 9.13
C VAL A 85 9.01 12.67 7.62
N ILE A 86 7.94 12.96 6.88
CA ILE A 86 7.94 12.79 5.42
C ILE A 86 8.71 13.96 4.78
N PRO A 87 9.76 13.71 3.97
CA PRO A 87 10.53 14.76 3.32
C PRO A 87 9.65 15.65 2.44
N GLY A 88 9.75 16.96 2.62
CA GLY A 88 8.99 17.94 1.84
C GLY A 88 7.49 17.97 2.14
N MET A 89 7.02 17.31 3.21
CA MET A 89 5.62 17.37 3.62
C MET A 89 5.31 18.72 4.26
N GLU A 90 4.55 19.54 3.55
CA GLU A 90 4.07 20.85 4.02
C GLU A 90 2.60 20.79 4.45
N GLU A 91 2.17 21.79 5.20
CA GLU A 91 0.79 21.94 5.68
C GLU A 91 -0.21 21.95 4.49
N GLY A 92 0.16 22.52 3.34
CA GLY A 92 -0.65 22.56 2.13
C GLY A 92 -0.47 21.38 1.15
N LEU A 93 0.26 20.32 1.53
CA LEU A 93 0.59 19.21 0.64
C LEU A 93 -0.18 17.94 0.99
N PHE A 94 -0.86 17.37 0.01
CA PHE A 94 -1.55 16.09 0.10
C PHE A 94 -0.90 15.11 -0.86
N LEU A 95 -0.45 13.97 -0.35
CA LEU A 95 0.17 12.94 -1.19
C LEU A 95 -0.90 11.99 -1.73
N HIS A 96 -0.63 11.34 -2.86
CA HIS A 96 -1.51 10.33 -3.46
C HIS A 96 -0.74 9.15 -4.06
N ALA A 97 -1.42 8.02 -4.27
CA ALA A 97 -0.85 6.87 -4.99
C ALA A 97 -0.65 7.16 -6.49
N GLY A 98 0.24 6.39 -7.12
CA GLY A 98 0.48 6.45 -8.56
C GLY A 98 1.42 7.57 -9.01
N PRO A 99 1.58 7.80 -10.32
CA PRO A 99 2.40 8.86 -10.89
C PRO A 99 1.72 10.24 -10.77
N PRO A 100 2.40 11.36 -11.09
CA PRO A 100 1.80 12.69 -11.06
C PRO A 100 0.47 12.77 -11.79
N VAL A 101 -0.56 13.28 -11.10
CA VAL A 101 -1.89 13.47 -11.67
C VAL A 101 -2.52 14.74 -11.10
N THR A 102 -3.10 15.56 -11.98
CA THR A 102 -3.84 16.76 -11.55
C THR A 102 -5.22 16.37 -11.01
N TRP A 103 -5.82 17.23 -10.20
CA TRP A 103 -7.16 17.04 -9.66
C TRP A 103 -8.21 16.66 -10.73
N GLU A 104 -8.18 17.33 -11.88
CA GLU A 104 -9.12 17.12 -12.99
C GLU A 104 -8.97 15.73 -13.62
N ARG A 105 -7.80 15.10 -13.47
CA ARG A 105 -7.51 13.77 -14.02
C ARG A 105 -7.60 12.65 -12.97
N MET A 106 -7.76 12.98 -11.69
CA MET A 106 -8.00 12.00 -10.65
C MET A 106 -9.35 11.28 -10.88
N CYS A 107 -9.35 9.97 -10.63
CA CYS A 107 -10.59 9.18 -10.66
C CYS A 107 -11.49 9.49 -9.46
N GLY A 108 -12.77 9.13 -9.54
CA GLY A 108 -13.76 9.39 -8.50
C GLY A 108 -13.31 9.00 -7.08
N PRO A 109 -12.84 7.75 -6.84
CA PRO A 109 -12.34 7.34 -5.53
C PRO A 109 -11.17 8.18 -5.02
N MET A 110 -10.22 8.56 -5.88
CA MET A 110 -9.08 9.38 -5.47
C MET A 110 -9.53 10.80 -5.11
N ARG A 111 -10.45 11.40 -5.89
CA ARG A 111 -11.06 12.69 -5.54
C ARG A 111 -11.81 12.62 -4.21
N GLY A 112 -12.59 11.57 -3.99
CA GLY A 112 -13.28 11.33 -2.74
C GLY A 112 -12.32 11.25 -1.54
N ALA A 113 -11.18 10.60 -1.72
CA ALA A 113 -10.16 10.51 -0.67
C ALA A 113 -9.50 11.86 -0.38
N VAL A 114 -9.26 12.70 -1.38
CA VAL A 114 -8.77 14.09 -1.17
C VAL A 114 -9.82 14.92 -0.43
N ILE A 115 -11.09 14.84 -0.83
CA ILE A 115 -12.21 15.51 -0.14
C ILE A 115 -12.24 15.08 1.33
N GLY A 116 -12.21 13.78 1.61
CA GLY A 116 -12.21 13.26 2.97
C GLY A 116 -10.98 13.71 3.76
N GLY A 117 -9.81 13.77 3.12
CA GLY A 117 -8.61 14.34 3.72
C GLY A 117 -8.77 15.82 4.10
N LEU A 118 -9.40 16.63 3.25
CA LEU A 118 -9.63 18.06 3.54
C LEU A 118 -10.64 18.26 4.68
N LEU A 119 -11.66 17.42 4.75
CA LEU A 119 -12.61 17.40 5.86
C LEU A 119 -11.92 16.98 7.16
N TYR A 120 -11.09 15.94 7.11
CA TYR A 120 -10.31 15.44 8.25
C TYR A 120 -9.32 16.49 8.79
N GLU A 121 -8.59 17.18 7.91
CA GLU A 121 -7.68 18.27 8.28
C GLU A 121 -8.42 19.57 8.70
N GLY A 122 -9.75 19.58 8.69
CA GLY A 122 -10.54 20.78 9.02
C GLY A 122 -10.38 21.94 8.04
N ARG A 123 -9.88 21.68 6.83
CA ARG A 123 -9.64 22.67 5.77
C ARG A 123 -10.91 23.03 4.99
N ALA A 124 -11.94 22.21 5.08
CA ALA A 124 -13.25 22.44 4.51
C ALA A 124 -14.35 22.01 5.49
N LYS A 125 -15.48 22.71 5.49
CA LYS A 125 -16.65 22.40 6.34
C LYS A 125 -17.72 21.60 5.61
N SER A 126 -17.59 21.46 4.29
CA SER A 126 -18.52 20.71 3.45
C SER A 126 -17.81 20.08 2.26
N VAL A 127 -18.44 19.09 1.65
CA VAL A 127 -17.95 18.45 0.42
C VAL A 127 -17.77 19.48 -0.69
N ALA A 128 -18.71 20.42 -0.85
CA ALA A 128 -18.64 21.45 -1.88
C ALA A 128 -17.46 22.42 -1.65
N GLU A 129 -17.17 22.78 -0.40
CA GLU A 129 -15.98 23.57 -0.07
C GLU A 129 -14.69 22.79 -0.35
N ALA A 130 -14.65 21.50 0.02
CA ALA A 130 -13.49 20.64 -0.21
C ALA A 130 -13.20 20.46 -1.71
N GLU A 131 -14.23 20.24 -2.53
CA GLU A 131 -14.10 20.14 -3.99
C GLU A 131 -13.59 21.44 -4.60
N LYS A 132 -14.13 22.58 -4.17
CA LYS A 132 -13.67 23.90 -4.64
C LYS A 132 -12.22 24.15 -4.26
N LEU A 133 -11.85 23.83 -3.02
CA LEU A 133 -10.48 23.99 -2.53
C LEU A 133 -9.50 23.08 -3.27
N ALA A 134 -9.85 21.80 -3.48
CA ALA A 134 -9.03 20.88 -4.26
C ALA A 134 -8.84 21.32 -5.73
N ALA A 135 -9.87 21.93 -6.32
CA ALA A 135 -9.82 22.46 -7.70
C ALA A 135 -9.12 23.82 -7.83
N SER A 136 -8.87 24.52 -6.71
CA SER A 136 -8.33 25.90 -6.74
C SER A 136 -6.83 25.97 -7.03
N GLY A 137 -6.10 24.88 -6.78
CA GLY A 137 -4.63 24.87 -6.78
C GLY A 137 -4.00 25.36 -5.47
N GLU A 138 -4.79 25.75 -4.46
CA GLU A 138 -4.28 26.13 -3.13
C GLU A 138 -3.76 24.94 -2.31
N ILE A 139 -4.16 23.71 -2.66
CA ILE A 139 -3.63 22.47 -2.10
C ILE A 139 -2.75 21.80 -3.14
N ALA A 140 -1.50 21.55 -2.78
CA ALA A 140 -0.58 20.81 -3.61
C ALA A 140 -0.92 19.31 -3.55
N LEU A 141 -0.85 18.65 -4.71
CA LEU A 141 -1.03 17.21 -4.86
C LEU A 141 0.24 16.61 -5.44
N ALA A 142 0.83 15.62 -4.75
CA ALA A 142 2.06 14.97 -5.22
C ALA A 142 2.04 13.44 -5.02
N PRO A 143 2.75 12.67 -5.86
CA PRO A 143 2.91 11.24 -5.64
C PRO A 143 3.63 10.91 -4.33
N CYS A 144 3.13 9.92 -3.59
CA CYS A 144 3.83 9.38 -2.43
C CYS A 144 5.28 8.97 -2.77
N HIS A 145 5.48 8.40 -3.97
CA HIS A 145 6.79 7.90 -4.40
C HIS A 145 7.88 8.97 -4.53
N GLU A 146 7.50 10.25 -4.66
CA GLU A 146 8.42 11.39 -4.72
C GLU A 146 8.84 11.90 -3.33
N HIS A 147 8.15 11.46 -2.28
CA HIS A 147 8.34 11.88 -0.90
C HIS A 147 8.73 10.72 0.03
N GLN A 148 9.41 9.69 -0.52
CA GLN A 148 9.76 8.46 0.22
C GLN A 148 8.56 7.75 0.88
N ALA A 149 7.34 8.01 0.41
CA ALA A 149 6.14 7.42 0.94
C ALA A 149 5.54 6.40 -0.05
N VAL A 150 4.60 5.60 0.44
CA VAL A 150 3.75 4.77 -0.39
C VAL A 150 2.36 4.70 0.25
N GLY A 151 1.31 4.78 -0.56
CA GLY A 151 -0.08 4.76 -0.09
C GLY A 151 -0.88 3.66 -0.77
N PRO A 152 -1.60 2.79 -0.04
CA PRO A 152 -2.49 1.79 -0.64
C PRO A 152 -3.71 2.43 -1.30
N MET A 153 -4.15 1.88 -2.44
CA MET A 153 -5.39 2.28 -3.15
C MET A 153 -5.35 3.73 -3.62
N ALA A 154 -6.25 4.62 -3.17
CA ALA A 154 -6.14 6.06 -3.44
C ALA A 154 -4.84 6.66 -2.87
N GLY A 155 -4.35 6.08 -1.76
CA GLY A 155 -3.07 6.39 -1.16
C GLY A 155 -2.94 7.81 -0.65
N ILE A 156 -4.05 8.42 -0.22
CA ILE A 156 -4.01 9.77 0.33
C ILE A 156 -3.27 9.80 1.66
N ILE A 157 -2.31 10.71 1.78
CA ILE A 157 -1.62 11.04 3.03
C ILE A 157 -1.71 12.54 3.22
N THR A 158 -2.28 12.97 4.35
CA THR A 158 -2.42 14.38 4.73
C THR A 158 -1.47 14.71 5.89
N PRO A 159 -1.16 16.00 6.16
CA PRO A 159 -0.12 16.41 7.12
C PRO A 159 -0.29 15.85 8.54
N SER A 160 -1.52 15.75 9.03
CA SER A 160 -1.82 15.28 10.39
C SER A 160 -1.92 13.77 10.51
N MET A 161 -2.01 13.05 9.39
CA MET A 161 -2.15 11.59 9.42
C MET A 161 -0.93 10.93 10.06
N PRO A 162 -1.13 9.99 10.99
CA PRO A 162 -0.05 9.18 11.52
C PRO A 162 0.50 8.21 10.47
N VAL A 163 1.82 8.04 10.45
CA VAL A 163 2.55 7.16 9.53
C VAL A 163 3.53 6.26 10.27
N PHE A 164 3.72 5.05 9.75
CA PHE A 164 4.82 4.17 10.12
C PHE A 164 6.13 4.70 9.55
N ILE A 165 7.20 4.57 10.34
CA ILE A 165 8.58 4.91 9.94
C ILE A 165 9.32 3.59 9.72
N VAL A 166 9.60 3.26 8.48
CA VAL A 166 10.40 2.09 8.11
C VAL A 166 11.79 2.56 7.68
N GLU A 167 12.83 2.04 8.31
CA GLU A 167 14.21 2.31 7.95
C GLU A 167 14.82 1.06 7.31
N ASN A 168 15.57 1.23 6.22
CA ASN A 168 16.39 0.17 5.66
C ASN A 168 17.79 0.25 6.29
N GLU A 169 18.01 -0.49 7.38
CA GLU A 169 19.28 -0.43 8.15
C GLU A 169 20.53 -0.70 7.30
N ALA A 170 20.39 -1.48 6.21
CA ALA A 170 21.50 -1.79 5.31
C ALA A 170 21.99 -0.57 4.50
N TYR A 171 21.11 0.41 4.24
CA TYR A 171 21.40 1.54 3.34
C TYR A 171 21.02 2.92 3.91
N GLY A 172 20.41 2.97 5.10
CA GLY A 172 20.06 4.19 5.83
C GLY A 172 18.89 5.00 5.27
N ASN A 173 18.28 4.57 4.15
CA ASN A 173 17.10 5.24 3.59
C ASN A 173 15.82 4.83 4.34
N ARG A 174 14.80 5.69 4.27
CA ARG A 174 13.51 5.47 4.95
C ARG A 174 12.35 5.39 3.97
N ALA A 175 11.25 4.79 4.43
CA ALA A 175 9.97 4.86 3.76
C ALA A 175 8.80 5.01 4.75
N PHE A 176 7.73 5.65 4.28
CA PHE A 176 6.56 6.00 5.10
C PHE A 176 5.26 5.48 4.50
N CYS A 177 4.31 5.13 5.36
CA CYS A 177 2.96 4.72 4.97
C CYS A 177 1.99 5.02 6.11
N THR A 178 0.76 5.41 5.81
CA THR A 178 -0.31 5.59 6.80
C THR A 178 -0.72 4.27 7.43
N LEU A 179 -1.63 4.28 8.41
CA LEU A 179 -2.22 3.07 8.96
C LEU A 179 -3.37 2.53 8.11
N ASN A 180 -3.65 1.25 8.25
CA ASN A 180 -4.78 0.61 7.60
C ASN A 180 -6.09 0.89 8.35
N GLU A 181 -7.06 1.50 7.67
CA GLU A 181 -8.36 1.91 8.25
C GLU A 181 -9.36 0.75 8.44
N GLY A 182 -9.00 -0.46 8.02
CA GLY A 182 -9.88 -1.62 7.96
C GLY A 182 -10.58 -1.78 6.61
N LEU A 183 -11.63 -2.61 6.58
CA LEU A 183 -12.46 -2.87 5.41
C LEU A 183 -13.77 -2.07 5.45
N GLY A 184 -14.47 -2.01 4.31
CA GLY A 184 -15.74 -1.32 4.17
C GLY A 184 -15.59 0.13 3.72
N ARG A 185 -16.34 1.05 4.36
CA ARG A 185 -16.27 2.49 4.09
C ARG A 185 -15.02 3.08 4.74
N VAL A 186 -14.01 3.36 3.92
CA VAL A 186 -12.70 3.89 4.33
C VAL A 186 -12.17 4.88 3.30
N LEU A 187 -11.33 5.81 3.76
CA LEU A 187 -10.78 6.90 2.96
C LEU A 187 -9.99 6.39 1.77
N ARG A 188 -9.18 5.34 1.94
CA ARG A 188 -8.39 4.76 0.84
C ARG A 188 -9.21 4.24 -0.35
N TYR A 189 -10.51 4.02 -0.17
CA TYR A 189 -11.46 3.68 -1.26
C TYR A 189 -12.30 4.87 -1.72
N GLY A 190 -12.02 6.07 -1.21
CA GLY A 190 -12.69 7.31 -1.57
C GLY A 190 -13.96 7.61 -0.78
N ALA A 191 -14.21 6.91 0.34
CA ALA A 191 -15.31 7.25 1.22
C ALA A 191 -14.93 8.42 2.14
N TYR A 192 -15.86 9.35 2.37
CA TYR A 192 -15.64 10.57 3.17
C TYR A 192 -16.86 10.93 4.03
N GLY A 193 -17.68 9.93 4.37
CA GLY A 193 -18.80 10.11 5.30
C GLY A 193 -18.32 10.37 6.72
N THR A 194 -19.22 10.86 7.59
CA THR A 194 -18.92 11.17 8.99
C THR A 194 -18.23 10.00 9.72
N GLU A 195 -18.67 8.77 9.48
CA GLU A 195 -18.10 7.57 10.08
C GLU A 195 -16.64 7.32 9.67
N VAL A 196 -16.23 7.79 8.48
CA VAL A 196 -14.84 7.70 8.02
C VAL A 196 -14.00 8.72 8.75
N ILE A 197 -14.47 9.96 8.84
CA ILE A 197 -13.74 11.05 9.51
C ILE A 197 -13.62 10.78 11.01
N GLU A 198 -14.68 10.32 11.67
CA GLU A 198 -14.66 9.90 13.08
C GLU A 198 -13.66 8.76 13.31
N LYS A 199 -13.58 7.79 12.39
CA LYS A 199 -12.58 6.72 12.47
C LYS A 199 -11.17 7.27 12.32
N LEU A 200 -10.91 8.16 11.37
CA LEU A 200 -9.60 8.79 11.20
C LEU A 200 -9.20 9.58 12.47
N SER A 201 -10.13 10.33 13.06
CA SER A 201 -9.92 11.03 14.33
C SER A 201 -9.64 10.07 15.49
N TRP A 202 -10.33 8.93 15.58
CA TRP A 202 -10.02 7.88 16.56
C TRP A 202 -8.64 7.26 16.30
N MET A 203 -8.28 7.03 15.03
CA MET A 203 -6.97 6.50 14.68
C MET A 203 -5.86 7.48 15.06
N GLU A 204 -6.03 8.78 14.85
CA GLU A 204 -5.09 9.80 15.29
C GLU A 204 -5.04 9.94 16.82
N GLY A 205 -6.20 9.96 17.49
CA GLY A 205 -6.29 10.28 18.91
C GLY A 205 -6.08 9.10 19.85
N THR A 206 -6.27 7.86 19.39
CA THR A 206 -6.20 6.64 20.23
C THR A 206 -5.27 5.58 19.64
N LEU A 207 -5.48 5.16 18.39
CA LEU A 207 -4.65 4.11 17.79
C LEU A 207 -3.18 4.51 17.69
N PHE A 208 -2.91 5.70 17.16
CA PHE A 208 -1.55 6.20 16.95
C PHE A 208 -0.78 6.38 18.27
N PRO A 209 -1.29 7.07 19.31
CA PRO A 209 -0.54 7.25 20.55
C PRO A 209 -0.20 5.93 21.26
N VAL A 210 -1.15 4.98 21.28
CA VAL A 210 -0.92 3.65 21.87
C VAL A 210 0.15 2.89 21.09
N LEU A 211 0.06 2.86 19.76
CA LEU A 211 1.05 2.18 18.92
C LEU A 211 2.42 2.85 18.97
N GLN A 212 2.47 4.18 18.96
CA GLN A 212 3.70 4.95 19.06
C GLN A 212 4.43 4.62 20.37
N ARG A 213 3.69 4.61 21.50
CA ARG A 213 4.25 4.22 22.79
C ARG A 213 4.70 2.76 22.81
N ALA A 214 3.88 1.85 22.31
CA ALA A 214 4.22 0.43 22.24
C ALA A 214 5.47 0.17 21.39
N LEU A 215 5.67 0.91 20.30
CA LEU A 215 6.86 0.79 19.46
C LEU A 215 8.12 1.36 20.13
N GLN A 216 8.00 2.40 20.95
CA GLN A 216 9.12 2.87 21.78
C GLN A 216 9.60 1.80 22.76
N ASP A 217 8.68 1.02 23.32
CA ASP A 217 8.99 -0.04 24.28
C ASP A 217 9.43 -1.36 23.59
N ALA A 218 8.79 -1.72 22.47
CA ALA A 218 9.15 -2.91 21.69
C ALA A 218 10.48 -2.76 20.93
N GLY A 219 10.87 -1.52 20.62
CA GLY A 219 12.06 -1.21 19.82
C GLY A 219 11.90 -1.62 18.35
N ARG A 220 13.03 -1.95 17.71
CA ARG A 220 13.06 -2.33 16.29
C ARG A 220 12.27 -3.61 16.02
N ILE A 221 11.42 -3.59 14.98
CA ILE A 221 10.72 -4.78 14.48
C ILE A 221 11.22 -5.10 13.07
N ASP A 222 11.81 -6.28 12.90
CA ASP A 222 12.32 -6.78 11.62
C ASP A 222 11.17 -7.20 10.70
N LEU A 223 10.81 -6.33 9.76
CA LEU A 223 9.70 -6.59 8.84
C LEU A 223 10.04 -7.67 7.82
N LYS A 224 11.31 -7.80 7.41
CA LYS A 224 11.75 -8.84 6.48
C LYS A 224 11.57 -10.23 7.10
N HIS A 225 11.90 -10.37 8.38
CA HIS A 225 11.70 -11.61 9.13
C HIS A 225 10.21 -11.96 9.32
N LEU A 226 9.37 -10.97 9.65
CA LEU A 226 7.92 -11.18 9.74
C LEU A 226 7.30 -11.58 8.40
N ILE A 227 7.70 -10.90 7.31
CA ILE A 227 7.25 -11.22 5.95
C ILE A 227 7.67 -12.64 5.57
N ALA A 228 8.92 -13.04 5.82
CA ALA A 228 9.40 -14.38 5.51
C ALA A 228 8.59 -15.48 6.22
N GLN A 229 8.26 -15.28 7.50
CA GLN A 229 7.39 -16.20 8.24
C GLN A 229 5.97 -16.22 7.66
N ALA A 230 5.40 -15.05 7.36
CA ALA A 230 4.06 -14.95 6.80
C ALA A 230 3.92 -15.67 5.45
N LEU A 231 4.93 -15.56 4.58
CA LEU A 231 4.98 -16.30 3.31
C LEU A 231 4.96 -17.83 3.54
N HIS A 232 5.68 -18.33 4.54
CA HIS A 232 5.61 -19.75 4.94
C HIS A 232 4.29 -20.14 5.62
N MET A 233 3.45 -19.18 5.99
CA MET A 233 2.12 -19.38 6.58
C MET A 233 0.98 -19.13 5.57
N GLY A 234 1.31 -18.99 4.28
CA GLY A 234 0.36 -18.90 3.18
C GLY A 234 -0.18 -17.50 2.87
N ASP A 235 0.45 -16.46 3.43
CA ASP A 235 0.25 -15.08 2.98
C ASP A 235 1.09 -14.78 1.73
N GLU A 236 0.69 -13.75 0.97
CA GLU A 236 1.55 -13.12 -0.06
C GLU A 236 1.83 -11.64 0.24
N VAL A 237 1.37 -11.16 1.41
CA VAL A 237 1.61 -9.83 1.99
C VAL A 237 1.19 -8.63 1.13
N HIS A 238 0.27 -8.84 0.19
CA HIS A 238 -0.41 -7.81 -0.58
C HIS A 238 -1.93 -7.92 -0.45
N ASN A 239 -2.55 -8.97 -1.00
CA ASN A 239 -3.97 -9.27 -0.81
C ASN A 239 -4.26 -10.02 0.49
N ARG A 240 -3.44 -11.02 0.83
CA ARG A 240 -3.61 -11.87 2.00
C ARG A 240 -2.50 -11.57 3.01
N ASN A 241 -2.92 -11.04 4.16
CA ASN A 241 -2.05 -10.52 5.22
C ASN A 241 -2.38 -11.10 6.60
N ARG A 242 -3.14 -12.19 6.69
CA ARG A 242 -3.67 -12.69 7.96
C ARG A 242 -2.57 -13.23 8.87
N ALA A 243 -1.63 -14.00 8.32
CA ALA A 243 -0.48 -14.49 9.09
C ALA A 243 0.43 -13.34 9.51
N ALA A 244 0.74 -12.40 8.61
CA ALA A 244 1.58 -11.25 8.90
C ALA A 244 0.97 -10.34 9.96
N THR A 245 -0.32 -10.04 9.86
CA THR A 245 -1.08 -9.28 10.88
C THR A 245 -1.06 -10.02 12.22
N SER A 246 -1.25 -11.34 12.23
CA SER A 246 -1.20 -12.14 13.47
C SER A 246 0.20 -12.15 14.12
N LEU A 247 1.26 -12.26 13.32
CA LEU A 247 2.64 -12.21 13.80
C LEU A 247 3.00 -10.82 14.34
N PHE A 248 2.57 -9.76 13.65
CA PHE A 248 2.75 -8.38 14.11
C PHE A 248 1.98 -8.13 15.41
N TYR A 249 0.70 -8.53 15.47
CA TYR A 249 -0.12 -8.47 16.67
C TYR A 249 0.56 -9.18 17.84
N ARG A 250 1.02 -10.41 17.66
CA ARG A 250 1.75 -11.17 18.70
C ARG A 250 3.01 -10.45 19.18
N THR A 251 3.73 -9.81 18.25
CA THR A 251 4.98 -9.08 18.56
C THR A 251 4.69 -7.83 19.40
N LEU A 252 3.63 -7.09 19.08
CA LEU A 252 3.37 -5.78 19.67
C LEU A 252 2.40 -5.81 20.86
N ALA A 253 1.56 -6.83 20.98
CA ALA A 253 0.53 -6.92 22.02
C ALA A 253 1.06 -6.80 23.46
N PRO A 254 2.22 -7.39 23.85
CA PRO A 254 2.77 -7.19 25.19
C PRO A 254 3.14 -5.72 25.47
N ALA A 255 3.72 -5.03 24.48
CA ALA A 255 4.08 -3.62 24.61
C ALA A 255 2.83 -2.71 24.61
N ILE A 256 1.79 -3.06 23.86
CA ILE A 256 0.49 -2.37 23.91
C ILE A 256 -0.15 -2.53 25.30
N ALA A 257 -0.15 -3.73 25.86
CA ALA A 257 -0.67 -4.00 27.20
C ALA A 257 0.12 -3.26 28.29
N GLY A 258 1.43 -3.08 28.09
CA GLY A 258 2.31 -2.32 28.99
C GLY A 258 2.39 -0.82 28.72
N SER A 259 1.62 -0.27 27.77
CA SER A 259 1.79 1.11 27.27
C SER A 259 1.41 2.20 28.27
N GLY A 260 0.69 1.87 29.36
CA GLY A 260 0.25 2.81 30.39
C GLY A 260 -1.04 3.59 30.04
N PHE A 261 -1.64 3.33 28.89
CA PHE A 261 -2.97 3.83 28.55
C PHE A 261 -4.07 3.08 29.32
N ASP A 262 -5.28 3.63 29.37
CA ASP A 262 -6.39 2.95 30.03
C ASP A 262 -6.79 1.64 29.31
N THR A 263 -7.40 0.72 30.06
CA THR A 263 -7.78 -0.60 29.56
C THR A 263 -8.74 -0.54 28.37
N ALA A 264 -9.60 0.48 28.27
CA ALA A 264 -10.54 0.60 27.16
C ALA A 264 -9.81 1.00 25.87
N ALA A 265 -8.88 1.96 25.94
CA ALA A 265 -8.02 2.33 24.82
C ALA A 265 -7.18 1.14 24.36
N ILE A 266 -6.48 0.46 25.28
CA ILE A 266 -5.68 -0.74 25.00
C ILE A 266 -6.52 -1.81 24.29
N LYS A 267 -7.69 -2.15 24.85
CA LYS A 267 -8.58 -3.15 24.27
C LYS A 267 -9.03 -2.75 22.87
N SER A 268 -9.44 -1.49 22.68
CA SER A 268 -9.92 -1.00 21.37
C SER A 268 -8.85 -1.10 20.27
N VAL A 269 -7.58 -0.84 20.60
CA VAL A 269 -6.45 -0.97 19.67
C VAL A 269 -6.18 -2.43 19.33
N LEU A 270 -6.14 -3.31 20.33
CA LEU A 270 -5.95 -4.74 20.11
C LEU A 270 -7.08 -5.33 19.26
N ASP A 271 -8.33 -5.00 19.57
CA ASP A 271 -9.50 -5.44 18.81
C ASP A 271 -9.45 -4.92 17.37
N PHE A 272 -9.02 -3.67 17.16
CA PHE A 272 -8.92 -3.08 15.82
C PHE A 272 -7.91 -3.81 14.94
N ILE A 273 -6.72 -4.13 15.47
CA ILE A 273 -5.70 -4.87 14.72
C ILE A 273 -6.19 -6.30 14.46
N ASN A 274 -6.73 -6.97 15.49
CA ASN A 274 -7.22 -8.34 15.39
C ASN A 274 -8.40 -8.49 14.41
N GLY A 275 -9.27 -7.48 14.33
CA GLY A 275 -10.41 -7.45 13.40
C GLY A 275 -10.05 -7.02 11.97
N ASN A 276 -8.79 -6.67 11.71
CA ASN A 276 -8.34 -6.16 10.42
C ASN A 276 -7.23 -7.03 9.83
N ASP A 277 -7.60 -8.11 9.14
CA ASP A 277 -6.63 -9.01 8.49
C ASP A 277 -5.70 -8.29 7.50
N HIS A 278 -6.09 -7.12 6.98
CA HIS A 278 -5.30 -6.29 6.07
C HIS A 278 -4.37 -5.31 6.79
N PHE A 279 -4.30 -5.29 8.12
CA PHE A 279 -3.52 -4.29 8.87
C PHE A 279 -2.05 -4.25 8.41
N PHE A 280 -1.45 -5.42 8.18
CA PHE A 280 -0.05 -5.54 7.78
C PHE A 280 0.27 -5.03 6.36
N LEU A 281 -0.72 -4.82 5.48
CA LEU A 281 -0.48 -4.26 4.14
C LEU A 281 0.27 -2.91 4.21
N ASN A 282 -0.08 -2.10 5.22
CA ASN A 282 0.51 -0.80 5.44
C ASN A 282 1.92 -0.86 6.07
N LEU A 283 2.44 -2.06 6.35
CA LEU A 283 3.82 -2.33 6.78
C LEU A 283 4.62 -3.01 5.66
N SER A 284 4.01 -3.93 4.91
CA SER A 284 4.68 -4.60 3.78
C SER A 284 5.01 -3.64 2.65
N MET A 285 4.12 -2.68 2.35
CA MET A 285 4.34 -1.67 1.32
C MET A 285 5.55 -0.76 1.59
N PRO A 286 5.67 -0.07 2.75
CA PRO A 286 6.86 0.73 3.03
C PRO A 286 8.12 -0.13 3.21
N ALA A 287 8.02 -1.39 3.65
CA ALA A 287 9.17 -2.30 3.65
C ALA A 287 9.72 -2.57 2.24
N ALA A 288 8.82 -2.83 1.28
CA ALA A 288 9.19 -2.99 -0.13
C ALA A 288 9.73 -1.68 -0.71
N LYS A 289 9.09 -0.54 -0.44
CA LYS A 289 9.54 0.80 -0.87
C LYS A 289 10.95 1.11 -0.37
N ALA A 290 11.22 0.95 0.93
CA ALA A 290 12.53 1.20 1.52
C ALA A 290 13.61 0.28 0.92
N THR A 291 13.25 -0.96 0.59
CA THR A 291 14.18 -1.93 -0.04
C THR A 291 14.46 -1.57 -1.51
N LEU A 292 13.43 -1.21 -2.28
CA LEU A 292 13.57 -0.89 -3.71
C LEU A 292 14.23 0.46 -3.95
N ASP A 293 13.94 1.47 -3.12
CA ASP A 293 14.51 2.81 -3.25
C ASP A 293 16.03 2.83 -3.10
N ALA A 294 16.60 1.90 -2.31
CA ALA A 294 18.05 1.77 -2.16
C ALA A 294 18.76 1.38 -3.46
N ALA A 295 18.04 0.75 -4.40
CA ALA A 295 18.56 0.28 -5.68
C ALA A 295 18.23 1.19 -6.86
N ARG A 296 17.68 2.39 -6.60
CA ARG A 296 17.29 3.38 -7.60
C ARG A 296 18.49 4.10 -8.23
#